data_AF-A0A284VIQ8-F1
#
_entry.id   AF-A0A284VIQ8-F1
#
_cell.length_a   1.000
_cell.length_b   1.000
_cell.length_c   1.000
_cell.angle_alpha   90.00
_cell.angle_beta   90.00
_cell.angle_gamma   90.00
#
_symmetry.space_group_name_H-M   'P 1'
#
loop_
_entity.id
_entity.type
_entity.pdbx_description
1 polymer ?
#
loop_
_entity_poly.entity_id
_entity_poly.type
_entity_poly.pdbx_seq_one_letter_code
_entity_poly.pdbx_strand_id
1 'polypeptide(L)'
;MKFGGWYENPGKNIGMSHAFSLILVAMLVLFFVYPSLVMTAIGTANSPPQSRYVVVDPSGGYDLWMEALNWMRYNTPDPKLDYLATYEQPKNGTYPYPESAYGVMSWWDYGHIITYWAHRIPNANPFQAGIGGGKTHAPGASTFLTAKSEEEANKVLDALGINGKPGARYIVSNSYMAYSIQPIFAIWNDEENVAYDPVLLGQNVRPDPMSYYESVAYTNQEPFLIPGLKSFTSMEGKLHILDGNSLKQYRLVHETPINPNTEGGNREMFSKNVYNILYGGNIPVENSGVVKIFEYVKGAKITGRAPPNTMVTLTNTIKTNIGRTVRYSQNTSSDGTYEFTVPYSTGEPIAGQTIFDTKPAGPYTVTAGNISKPVDVREEDVLNGGTVTLDLI
;
A
#
# COMPACT_ATOMS: atom_id res chain seq x y z
N MET A 1 60.75 33.37 11.34
CA MET A 1 61.79 32.80 10.45
C MET A 1 61.73 31.28 10.52
N LYS A 2 61.59 30.65 9.35
CA LYS A 2 61.90 29.26 8.93
C LYS A 2 61.62 28.07 9.87
N PHE A 3 60.65 27.25 9.45
CA PHE A 3 60.76 25.78 9.40
C PHE A 3 60.48 25.36 7.96
N GLY A 4 61.46 24.79 7.25
CA GLY A 4 61.50 23.36 6.91
C GLY A 4 60.56 23.08 5.71
N GLY A 5 61.02 23.04 4.46
CA GLY A 5 62.02 22.10 3.96
C GLY A 5 61.31 20.91 3.30
N TRP A 6 60.59 21.15 2.20
CA TRP A 6 60.09 20.10 1.31
C TRP A 6 60.44 20.46 -0.14
N TYR A 7 61.48 19.77 -0.63
CA TYR A 7 61.78 19.48 -2.04
C TYR A 7 61.34 20.50 -3.09
N GLU A 8 62.30 21.34 -3.49
CA GLU A 8 62.41 21.76 -4.89
C GLU A 8 62.42 20.50 -5.75
N ASN A 9 61.39 20.34 -6.58
CA ASN A 9 61.40 19.38 -7.67
C ASN A 9 61.55 20.16 -8.98
N PRO A 10 62.78 20.33 -9.50
CA PRO A 10 63.02 21.04 -10.74
C PRO A 10 62.57 20.14 -11.89
N GLY A 11 61.45 20.49 -12.52
CA GLY A 11 60.97 19.86 -13.75
C GLY A 11 59.67 19.09 -13.61
N LYS A 12 58.54 19.79 -13.45
CA LYS A 12 57.26 19.29 -13.95
C LYS A 12 56.72 20.29 -14.95
N ASN A 13 56.56 19.85 -16.19
CA ASN A 13 55.89 20.56 -17.27
C ASN A 13 54.49 21.01 -16.81
N ILE A 14 54.43 22.26 -16.34
CA ILE A 14 53.23 22.90 -15.77
C ILE A 14 52.17 23.15 -16.87
N GLY A 15 52.54 23.02 -18.15
CA GLY A 15 51.65 23.20 -19.29
C GLY A 15 50.65 22.05 -19.49
N MET A 16 51.03 20.79 -19.22
CA MET A 16 50.12 19.66 -19.50
C MET A 16 48.96 19.56 -18.51
N SER A 17 49.22 19.73 -17.21
CA SER A 17 48.17 19.60 -16.18
C SER A 17 47.09 20.69 -16.28
N HIS A 18 47.48 21.92 -16.63
CA HIS A 18 46.54 23.01 -16.89
C HIS A 18 45.81 22.82 -18.22
N ALA A 19 46.48 22.31 -19.26
CA ALA A 19 45.82 21.97 -20.52
C ALA A 19 44.77 20.86 -20.32
N PHE A 20 45.08 19.81 -19.56
CA PHE A 20 44.10 18.77 -19.21
C PHE A 20 42.93 19.31 -18.40
N SER A 21 43.19 20.21 -17.45
CA SER A 21 42.13 20.83 -16.63
C SER A 21 41.22 21.73 -17.48
N LEU A 22 41.78 22.51 -18.41
CA LEU A 22 41.02 23.34 -19.35
C LEU A 22 40.19 22.51 -20.33
N ILE A 23 40.75 21.40 -20.83
CA ILE A 23 40.03 20.46 -21.69
C ILE A 23 38.88 19.79 -20.94
N LEU A 24 39.08 19.42 -19.66
CA LEU A 24 38.05 18.82 -18.83
C LEU A 24 36.91 19.80 -18.53
N VAL A 25 37.23 21.06 -18.20
CA VAL A 25 36.24 22.12 -17.97
C VAL A 25 35.49 22.46 -19.26
N ALA A 26 36.17 22.55 -20.40
CA ALA A 26 35.52 22.79 -21.69
C ALA A 26 34.59 21.63 -22.08
N MET A 27 34.96 20.37 -21.83
CA MET A 27 34.08 19.21 -22.02
C MET A 27 32.87 19.24 -21.10
N LEU A 28 33.04 19.61 -19.83
CA LEU A 28 31.92 19.73 -18.89
C LEU A 28 30.96 20.85 -19.30
N VAL A 29 31.47 22.00 -19.75
CA VAL A 29 30.64 23.10 -20.26
C VAL A 29 29.90 22.69 -21.53
N LEU A 30 30.56 22.02 -22.47
CA LEU A 30 29.91 21.47 -23.67
C LEU A 30 28.83 20.43 -23.33
N PHE A 31 29.06 19.59 -22.32
CA PHE A 31 28.10 18.59 -21.83
C PHE A 31 26.82 19.24 -21.26
N PHE A 32 26.94 20.33 -20.52
CA PHE A 32 25.77 21.02 -19.93
C PHE A 32 25.09 22.02 -20.88
N VAL A 33 25.80 22.57 -21.86
CA VAL A 33 25.25 23.60 -22.78
C VAL A 33 24.65 22.98 -24.05
N TYR A 34 25.14 21.83 -24.51
CA TYR A 34 24.65 21.14 -25.72
C TYR A 34 24.36 19.64 -25.47
N PRO A 35 23.32 19.30 -24.68
CA PRO A 35 22.98 17.91 -24.37
C PRO A 35 22.62 17.06 -25.60
N SER A 36 22.23 17.69 -26.72
CA SER A 36 21.89 17.01 -27.98
C SER A 36 23.08 16.43 -28.74
N LEU A 37 24.29 16.98 -28.56
CA LEU A 37 25.52 16.46 -29.20
C LEU A 37 26.06 15.22 -28.48
N VAL A 38 25.77 15.06 -27.19
CA VAL A 38 26.12 13.85 -26.42
C VAL A 38 25.29 12.66 -26.89
N MET A 39 24.00 12.86 -27.17
CA MET A 39 23.07 11.83 -27.67
C MET A 39 23.46 11.22 -29.03
N THR A 40 24.34 11.86 -29.81
CA THR A 40 24.73 11.39 -31.15
C THR A 40 26.02 10.55 -31.16
N ALA A 41 26.88 10.68 -30.14
CA ALA A 41 28.14 9.94 -30.04
C ALA A 41 28.00 8.58 -29.31
N ILE A 42 26.98 8.43 -28.47
CA ILE A 42 26.53 7.15 -27.92
C ILE A 42 25.43 6.68 -28.86
N GLY A 43 25.75 5.73 -29.74
CA GLY A 43 24.85 5.28 -30.80
C GLY A 43 23.42 5.02 -30.31
N THR A 44 22.46 5.19 -31.22
CA THR A 44 21.02 4.96 -30.99
C THR A 44 20.75 3.53 -30.55
N ALA A 45 20.97 3.24 -29.27
CA ALA A 45 20.37 2.12 -28.60
C ALA A 45 18.89 2.51 -28.39
N ASN A 46 17.98 1.81 -29.05
CA ASN A 46 16.53 1.95 -28.90
C ASN A 46 16.03 1.48 -27.51
N SER A 47 16.82 1.68 -26.46
CA SER A 47 16.47 1.43 -25.08
C SER A 47 17.39 2.30 -24.22
N PRO A 48 16.86 3.21 -23.39
CA PRO A 48 17.70 4.00 -22.51
C PRO A 48 18.48 3.07 -21.57
N PRO A 49 19.74 3.38 -21.24
CA PRO A 49 20.54 2.59 -20.32
C PRO A 49 19.84 2.56 -18.95
N GLN A 50 19.43 1.36 -18.52
CA GLN A 50 18.85 1.12 -17.20
C GLN A 50 19.90 1.37 -16.11
N SER A 51 19.82 2.52 -15.44
CA SER A 51 20.49 2.73 -14.16
C SER A 51 19.85 1.81 -13.11
N ARG A 52 20.55 0.74 -12.74
CA ARG A 52 20.08 -0.30 -11.83
C ARG A 52 20.12 0.05 -10.33
N TYR A 53 20.49 1.27 -9.96
CA TYR A 53 20.57 1.69 -8.56
C TYR A 53 20.30 3.20 -8.43
N VAL A 54 19.28 3.55 -7.62
CA VAL A 54 18.95 4.88 -7.08
C VAL A 54 18.54 5.94 -8.09
N VAL A 55 17.26 5.94 -8.47
CA VAL A 55 16.27 7.04 -8.33
C VAL A 55 14.93 6.32 -8.41
N VAL A 56 13.98 6.63 -7.52
CA VAL A 56 12.59 6.24 -7.73
C VAL A 56 12.20 6.83 -9.09
N ASP A 57 12.22 6.04 -10.16
CA ASP A 57 11.40 6.33 -11.33
C ASP A 57 10.08 5.61 -11.04
N PRO A 58 9.12 6.28 -10.40
CA PRO A 58 7.84 5.65 -10.08
C PRO A 58 7.10 5.56 -11.40
N SER A 59 7.32 4.48 -12.12
CA SER A 59 6.65 3.96 -13.32
C SER A 59 5.21 4.48 -13.62
N GLY A 60 5.08 5.78 -13.85
CA GLY A 60 3.85 6.52 -14.15
C GLY A 60 3.10 7.18 -12.98
N GLY A 61 3.62 7.23 -11.74
CA GLY A 61 2.81 7.60 -10.56
C GLY A 61 3.41 8.55 -9.52
N TYR A 62 4.54 9.23 -9.79
CA TYR A 62 5.20 10.13 -8.83
C TYR A 62 4.24 11.15 -8.23
N ASP A 63 3.53 11.89 -9.09
CA ASP A 63 2.65 12.98 -8.68
C ASP A 63 1.48 12.46 -7.83
N LEU A 64 1.01 11.24 -8.08
CA LEU A 64 -0.08 10.61 -7.34
C LEU A 64 0.37 10.17 -5.95
N TRP A 65 1.59 9.62 -5.82
CA TRP A 65 2.20 9.37 -4.51
C TRP A 65 2.43 10.67 -3.73
N MET A 66 2.94 11.71 -4.38
CA MET A 66 3.13 13.01 -3.76
C MET A 66 1.80 13.62 -3.31
N GLU A 67 0.73 13.49 -4.09
CA GLU A 67 -0.62 13.94 -3.74
C GLU A 67 -1.15 13.20 -2.51
N ALA A 68 -1.20 11.86 -2.54
CA ALA A 68 -1.65 11.05 -1.41
C ALA A 68 -0.85 11.31 -0.12
N LEU A 69 0.46 11.45 -0.22
CA LEU A 69 1.32 11.64 0.96
C LEU A 69 1.23 13.08 1.50
N ASN A 70 1.01 14.09 0.66
CA ASN A 70 0.65 15.41 1.13
C ASN A 70 -0.73 15.41 1.79
N TRP A 71 -1.71 14.70 1.24
CA TRP A 71 -3.00 14.51 1.90
C TRP A 71 -2.80 13.89 3.29
N MET A 72 -2.01 12.82 3.40
CA MET A 72 -1.72 12.16 4.68
C MET A 72 -1.09 13.13 5.69
N ARG A 73 -0.14 13.96 5.26
CA ARG A 73 0.53 14.94 6.12
C ARG A 73 -0.45 15.85 6.86
N TYR A 74 -1.46 16.33 6.16
CA TYR A 74 -2.38 17.36 6.65
C TYR A 74 -3.71 16.82 7.17
N ASN A 75 -4.09 15.58 6.85
CA ASN A 75 -5.38 15.00 7.21
C ASN A 75 -5.29 13.83 8.20
N THR A 76 -4.08 13.47 8.67
CA THR A 76 -3.90 12.46 9.73
C THR A 76 -3.29 13.07 10.99
N PRO A 77 -3.54 12.52 12.19
CA PRO A 77 -2.99 13.08 13.43
C PRO A 77 -1.47 13.20 13.41
N ASP A 78 -0.94 14.29 13.94
CA ASP A 78 0.50 14.49 14.04
C ASP A 78 1.11 13.48 15.05
N PRO A 79 2.11 12.66 14.67
CA PRO A 79 2.74 11.70 15.57
C PRO A 79 3.52 12.36 16.72
N LYS A 80 3.71 13.70 16.69
CA LYS A 80 4.51 14.49 17.65
C LYS A 80 5.97 14.07 17.74
N LEU A 81 6.51 13.61 16.61
CA LEU A 81 7.92 13.32 16.42
C LEU A 81 8.49 14.39 15.49
N ASP A 82 9.39 15.25 16.00
CA ASP A 82 9.91 16.40 15.26
C ASP A 82 10.82 15.98 14.10
N TYR A 83 10.37 16.20 12.87
CA TYR A 83 11.09 15.80 11.67
C TYR A 83 12.54 16.34 11.57
N LEU A 84 12.84 17.51 12.15
CA LEU A 84 14.16 18.15 12.05
C LEU A 84 15.01 18.01 13.32
N ALA A 85 14.51 17.30 14.34
CA ALA A 85 15.23 17.10 15.57
C ALA A 85 16.47 16.20 15.38
N THR A 86 17.42 16.34 16.30
CA THR A 86 18.55 15.41 16.43
C THR A 86 18.15 14.28 17.35
N TYR A 87 18.36 13.05 16.90
CA TYR A 87 17.95 11.85 17.60
C TYR A 87 19.17 11.07 18.09
N GLU A 88 19.13 10.63 19.35
CA GLU A 88 20.13 9.70 19.88
C GLU A 88 19.75 8.27 19.49
N GLN A 89 20.72 7.53 18.98
CA GLN A 89 20.53 6.10 18.71
C GLN A 89 20.25 5.38 20.04
N PRO A 90 19.14 4.61 20.14
CA PRO A 90 18.88 3.81 21.33
C PRO A 90 20.01 2.81 21.57
N LYS A 91 20.54 2.75 22.80
CA LYS A 91 21.63 1.81 23.14
C LYS A 91 21.21 0.35 22.99
N ASN A 92 19.95 0.04 23.29
CA ASN A 92 19.33 -1.27 23.15
C ASN A 92 17.85 -1.08 22.78
N GLY A 93 17.34 -1.91 21.85
CA GLY A 93 15.91 -2.01 21.57
C GLY A 93 15.33 -0.91 20.68
N THR A 94 14.01 -0.76 20.76
CA THR A 94 13.22 0.17 19.94
C THR A 94 13.42 1.61 20.38
N TYR A 95 13.35 2.54 19.42
CA TYR A 95 13.35 3.97 19.71
C TYR A 95 12.16 4.35 20.62
N PRO A 96 12.35 5.19 21.66
CA PRO A 96 11.30 5.60 22.58
C PRO A 96 10.37 6.63 21.92
N TYR A 97 9.50 6.17 21.05
CA TYR A 97 8.56 7.02 20.35
C TYR A 97 7.53 7.65 21.31
N PRO A 98 7.07 8.89 21.05
CA PRO A 98 5.95 9.50 21.76
C PRO A 98 4.69 8.62 21.75
N GLU A 99 3.83 8.75 22.75
CA GLU A 99 2.57 7.97 22.79
C GLU A 99 1.68 8.21 21.57
N SER A 100 1.70 9.41 20.98
CA SER A 100 0.95 9.76 19.77
C SER A 100 1.50 9.12 18.49
N ALA A 101 2.71 8.55 18.52
CA ALA A 101 3.34 7.98 17.34
C ALA A 101 2.58 6.74 16.86
N TYR A 102 2.59 6.56 15.54
CA TYR A 102 2.03 5.41 14.86
C TYR A 102 2.83 5.15 13.57
N GLY A 103 2.84 3.89 13.12
CA GLY A 103 3.45 3.50 11.86
C GLY A 103 2.53 3.66 10.64
N VAL A 104 3.15 3.67 9.47
CA VAL A 104 2.51 3.59 8.16
C VAL A 104 3.03 2.34 7.44
N MET A 105 2.15 1.38 7.24
CA MET A 105 2.46 0.13 6.55
C MET A 105 2.37 0.33 5.04
N SER A 106 3.41 -0.03 4.32
CA SER A 106 3.47 -0.07 2.86
C SER A 106 4.62 -0.97 2.45
N TRP A 107 4.83 -1.16 1.14
CA TRP A 107 6.01 -1.84 0.65
C TRP A 107 7.28 -1.00 0.89
N TRP A 108 8.42 -1.67 1.07
CA TRP A 108 9.67 -1.04 1.50
C TRP A 108 10.19 0.02 0.51
N ASP A 109 9.88 -0.12 -0.79
CA ASP A 109 10.19 0.86 -1.84
C ASP A 109 9.71 2.28 -1.49
N TYR A 110 8.63 2.41 -0.73
CA TYR A 110 7.95 3.68 -0.48
C TYR A 110 8.29 4.34 0.87
N GLY A 111 9.11 3.69 1.71
CA GLY A 111 9.38 4.21 3.05
C GLY A 111 10.00 5.62 3.07
N HIS A 112 10.95 5.91 2.18
CA HIS A 112 11.57 7.23 2.11
C HIS A 112 10.56 8.33 1.75
N ILE A 113 9.66 8.06 0.80
CA ILE A 113 8.68 9.06 0.37
C ILE A 113 7.58 9.27 1.43
N ILE A 114 7.20 8.22 2.17
CA ILE A 114 6.30 8.34 3.33
C ILE A 114 6.93 9.26 4.39
N THR A 115 8.20 9.04 4.73
CA THR A 115 8.92 9.93 5.65
C THR A 115 8.98 11.35 5.11
N TYR A 116 9.36 11.52 3.85
CA TYR A 116 9.66 12.82 3.26
C TYR A 116 8.43 13.69 3.00
N TRP A 117 7.38 13.16 2.36
CA TRP A 117 6.18 13.95 2.02
C TRP A 117 5.13 13.89 3.12
N ALA A 118 4.85 12.70 3.66
CA ALA A 118 3.80 12.57 4.68
C ALA A 118 4.26 13.01 6.07
N HIS A 119 5.58 13.09 6.32
CA HIS A 119 6.12 13.29 7.67
C HIS A 119 5.51 12.27 8.66
N ARG A 120 5.46 11.00 8.24
CA ARG A 120 4.99 9.87 9.03
C ARG A 120 6.05 8.77 9.06
N ILE A 121 5.89 7.81 9.96
CA ILE A 121 6.91 6.81 10.28
C ILE A 121 6.61 5.54 9.47
N PRO A 122 7.37 5.19 8.42
CA PRO A 122 7.12 3.98 7.65
C PRO A 122 7.56 2.73 8.43
N ASN A 123 6.80 1.64 8.33
CA ASN A 123 7.21 0.36 8.91
C ASN A 123 8.37 -0.29 8.15
N ALA A 124 8.49 -0.06 6.84
CA ALA A 124 9.54 -0.59 5.97
C ALA A 124 10.13 0.50 5.07
N ASN A 125 11.41 0.38 4.67
CA ASN A 125 12.07 1.44 3.88
C ASN A 125 13.12 0.92 2.87
N PRO A 126 13.57 1.78 1.93
CA PRO A 126 14.53 1.43 0.85
C PRO A 126 15.88 0.86 1.29
N PHE A 127 16.23 0.89 2.58
CA PHE A 127 17.38 0.13 3.11
C PHE A 127 17.07 -1.35 3.36
N GLN A 128 15.92 -1.84 2.87
CA GLN A 128 15.41 -3.20 3.07
C GLN A 128 15.16 -3.54 4.54
N ALA A 129 14.96 -2.52 5.38
CA ALA A 129 14.55 -2.68 6.76
C ALA A 129 13.03 -2.78 6.85
N GLY A 130 12.52 -3.58 7.80
CA GLY A 130 11.08 -3.70 8.07
C GLY A 130 10.29 -4.54 7.06
N ILE A 131 10.96 -5.21 6.11
CA ILE A 131 10.31 -6.11 5.17
C ILE A 131 9.63 -7.28 5.91
N GLY A 132 10.29 -7.85 6.92
CA GLY A 132 9.85 -9.10 7.54
C GLY A 132 10.02 -10.30 6.60
N GLY A 133 9.37 -11.41 6.94
CA GLY A 133 9.38 -12.63 6.13
C GLY A 133 10.52 -13.59 6.43
N GLY A 134 11.03 -14.26 5.38
CA GLY A 134 11.97 -15.37 5.46
C GLY A 134 11.37 -16.63 6.09
N LYS A 135 12.21 -17.66 6.30
CA LYS A 135 11.82 -18.96 6.90
C LYS A 135 11.06 -18.88 8.22
N THR A 136 11.25 -17.79 8.97
CA THR A 136 10.61 -17.57 10.27
C THR A 136 9.32 -16.77 10.17
N HIS A 137 8.95 -16.31 8.97
CA HIS A 137 7.84 -15.39 8.72
C HIS A 137 7.84 -14.20 9.70
N ALA A 138 8.99 -13.52 9.82
CA ALA A 138 9.15 -12.43 10.77
C ALA A 138 8.15 -11.29 10.47
N PRO A 139 7.49 -10.68 11.47
CA PRO A 139 6.55 -9.59 11.25
C PRO A 139 7.15 -8.42 10.46
N GLY A 140 6.46 -7.96 9.42
CA GLY A 140 6.87 -6.87 8.55
C GLY A 140 5.95 -6.68 7.34
N ALA A 141 6.36 -5.82 6.41
CA ALA A 141 5.58 -5.50 5.22
C ALA A 141 5.20 -6.72 4.37
N SER A 142 6.11 -7.68 4.15
CA SER A 142 5.83 -8.89 3.35
C SER A 142 4.73 -9.73 3.99
N THR A 143 4.90 -10.11 5.27
CA THR A 143 3.91 -10.89 6.04
C THR A 143 2.55 -10.19 6.16
N PHE A 144 2.53 -8.86 6.28
CA PHE A 144 1.28 -8.11 6.34
C PHE A 144 0.55 -8.14 4.99
N LEU A 145 1.24 -7.82 3.89
CA LEU A 145 0.65 -7.68 2.56
C LEU A 145 0.18 -9.03 2.00
N THR A 146 0.84 -10.13 2.37
CA THR A 146 0.46 -11.48 1.94
C THR A 146 -0.50 -12.20 2.88
N ALA A 147 -0.80 -11.64 4.05
CA ALA A 147 -1.68 -12.26 5.03
C ALA A 147 -3.02 -12.68 4.41
N LYS A 148 -3.47 -13.90 4.72
CA LYS A 148 -4.65 -14.53 4.11
C LYS A 148 -5.94 -14.14 4.80
N SER A 149 -5.84 -13.51 5.96
CA SER A 149 -6.96 -13.04 6.76
C SER A 149 -6.64 -11.73 7.45
N GLU A 150 -7.68 -10.99 7.79
CA GLU A 150 -7.55 -9.76 8.59
C GLU A 150 -6.93 -10.07 9.96
N GLU A 151 -7.27 -11.21 10.58
CA GLU A 151 -6.70 -11.65 11.85
C GLU A 151 -5.18 -11.88 11.76
N GLU A 152 -4.71 -12.52 10.69
CA GLU A 152 -3.28 -12.74 10.45
C GLU A 152 -2.54 -11.41 10.22
N ALA A 153 -3.13 -10.50 9.44
CA ALA A 153 -2.60 -9.16 9.22
C ALA A 153 -2.47 -8.37 10.53
N ASN A 154 -3.50 -8.46 11.38
CA ASN A 154 -3.52 -7.82 12.68
C ASN A 154 -2.45 -8.38 13.62
N LYS A 155 -2.21 -9.70 13.62
CA LYS A 155 -1.10 -10.30 14.39
C LYS A 155 0.26 -9.72 13.98
N VAL A 156 0.45 -9.42 12.70
CA VAL A 156 1.67 -8.75 12.23
C VAL A 156 1.75 -7.34 12.80
N LEU A 157 0.66 -6.56 12.75
CA LEU A 157 0.66 -5.21 13.33
C LEU A 157 0.85 -5.25 14.84
N ASP A 158 0.21 -6.16 15.57
CA ASP A 158 0.35 -6.31 17.02
C ASP A 158 1.80 -6.65 17.40
N ALA A 159 2.46 -7.53 16.65
CA ALA A 159 3.86 -7.89 16.88
C ALA A 159 4.85 -6.75 16.58
N LEU A 160 4.50 -5.85 15.66
CA LEU A 160 5.23 -4.61 15.38
C LEU A 160 4.84 -3.47 16.32
N GLY A 161 3.89 -3.70 17.21
CA GLY A 161 3.27 -2.70 18.06
C GLY A 161 4.24 -2.07 19.06
N ILE A 162 4.00 -0.80 19.34
CA ILE A 162 4.69 -0.03 20.39
C ILE A 162 3.65 0.63 21.29
N ASN A 163 3.97 0.80 22.57
CA ASN A 163 3.08 1.46 23.54
C ASN A 163 1.66 0.86 23.59
N GLY A 164 1.54 -0.46 23.40
CA GLY A 164 0.25 -1.17 23.40
C GLY A 164 -0.67 -0.84 22.22
N LYS A 165 -0.14 -0.24 21.15
CA LYS A 165 -0.84 0.07 19.91
C LYS A 165 -0.35 -0.83 18.77
N PRO A 166 -1.18 -1.11 17.75
CA PRO A 166 -0.75 -1.77 16.53
C PRO A 166 0.41 -1.01 15.89
N GLY A 167 1.32 -1.75 15.23
CA GLY A 167 2.52 -1.23 14.61
C GLY A 167 2.25 -0.27 13.44
N ALA A 168 1.02 -0.20 12.94
CA ALA A 168 0.58 0.79 11.97
C ALA A 168 -0.83 1.27 12.25
N ARG A 169 -1.08 2.57 12.03
CA ARG A 169 -2.43 3.15 11.97
C ARG A 169 -2.90 3.35 10.53
N TYR A 170 -1.98 3.54 9.59
CA TYR A 170 -2.33 3.72 8.18
C TYR A 170 -1.61 2.71 7.31
N ILE A 171 -2.29 2.31 6.24
CA ILE A 171 -1.77 1.40 5.23
C ILE A 171 -1.85 2.14 3.90
N VAL A 172 -0.74 2.19 3.17
CA VAL A 172 -0.71 2.81 1.84
C VAL A 172 -0.36 1.75 0.81
N SER A 173 -1.25 1.59 -0.16
CA SER A 173 -1.11 0.63 -1.26
C SER A 173 -1.27 1.36 -2.59
N ASN A 174 -0.61 0.86 -3.64
CA ASN A 174 -0.77 1.40 -4.99
C ASN A 174 -1.04 0.30 -6.04
N SER A 175 -1.38 0.73 -7.25
CA SER A 175 -1.67 -0.15 -8.38
C SER A 175 -0.49 -1.08 -8.72
N TYR A 176 0.75 -0.61 -8.58
CA TYR A 176 1.93 -1.44 -8.80
C TYR A 176 2.01 -2.59 -7.81
N MET A 177 1.84 -2.30 -6.51
CA MET A 177 1.74 -3.30 -5.45
C MET A 177 0.65 -4.32 -5.75
N ALA A 178 -0.54 -3.84 -6.10
CA ALA A 178 -1.72 -4.66 -6.28
C ALA A 178 -1.69 -5.56 -7.53
N TYR A 179 -1.15 -5.07 -8.65
CA TYR A 179 -1.32 -5.73 -9.95
C TYR A 179 -0.02 -6.23 -10.59
N SER A 180 1.15 -5.86 -10.05
CA SER A 180 2.43 -6.19 -10.67
C SER A 180 3.39 -6.93 -9.74
N ILE A 181 3.42 -6.63 -8.43
CA ILE A 181 4.48 -7.14 -7.54
C ILE A 181 4.00 -7.95 -6.33
N GLN A 182 2.72 -8.32 -6.22
CA GLN A 182 2.28 -9.21 -5.14
C GLN A 182 3.13 -10.49 -4.95
N PRO A 183 3.59 -11.19 -6.02
CA PRO A 183 4.48 -12.34 -5.86
C PRO A 183 5.82 -11.99 -5.20
N ILE A 184 6.31 -10.76 -5.35
CA ILE A 184 7.55 -10.32 -4.73
C ILE A 184 7.39 -10.29 -3.21
N PHE A 185 6.24 -9.85 -2.68
CA PHE A 185 5.97 -9.88 -1.24
C PHE A 185 6.06 -11.31 -0.69
N ALA A 186 5.47 -12.27 -1.41
CA ALA A 186 5.48 -13.67 -1.02
C ALA A 186 6.86 -14.33 -1.14
N ILE A 187 7.70 -13.92 -2.10
CA ILE A 187 9.11 -14.36 -2.18
C ILE A 187 9.86 -13.88 -0.94
N TRP A 188 9.69 -12.61 -0.56
CA TRP A 188 10.29 -12.09 0.68
C TRP A 188 9.74 -12.77 1.93
N ASN A 189 8.46 -13.17 1.92
CA ASN A 189 7.86 -13.95 3.00
C ASN A 189 8.27 -15.43 2.99
N ASP A 190 9.08 -15.90 2.03
CA ASP A 190 9.46 -17.31 1.87
C ASP A 190 8.23 -18.24 1.86
N GLU A 191 7.16 -17.80 1.20
CA GLU A 191 5.96 -18.63 1.04
C GLU A 191 6.25 -19.81 0.10
N GLU A 192 5.64 -20.95 0.36
CA GLU A 192 5.67 -22.05 -0.61
C GLU A 192 4.80 -21.69 -1.83
N ASN A 193 5.17 -22.19 -3.01
CA ASN A 193 4.42 -22.02 -4.27
C ASN A 193 4.24 -20.55 -4.73
N VAL A 194 5.24 -19.68 -4.50
CA VAL A 194 5.23 -18.30 -5.04
C VAL A 194 5.52 -18.25 -6.54
N ALA A 195 6.25 -19.24 -7.03
CA ALA A 195 6.78 -19.24 -8.38
C ALA A 195 5.71 -19.66 -9.39
N TYR A 196 5.64 -18.87 -10.45
CA TYR A 196 5.34 -19.34 -11.79
C TYR A 196 6.10 -20.66 -12.06
N ASP A 197 5.38 -21.78 -12.18
CA ASP A 197 5.96 -23.02 -12.69
C ASP A 197 5.72 -23.09 -14.21
N PRO A 198 6.73 -22.78 -15.05
CA PRO A 198 6.62 -22.95 -16.50
C PRO A 198 6.43 -24.42 -16.93
N VAL A 199 6.55 -25.41 -16.05
CA VAL A 199 6.32 -26.82 -16.38
C VAL A 199 4.83 -27.19 -16.32
N LEU A 200 3.99 -26.41 -15.64
CA LEU A 200 2.54 -26.63 -15.57
C LEU A 200 1.77 -26.11 -16.81
N LEU A 201 2.50 -25.68 -17.84
CA LEU A 201 1.96 -25.16 -19.10
C LEU A 201 1.16 -26.23 -19.87
N GLY A 202 -0.08 -25.90 -20.25
CA GLY A 202 -0.90 -26.70 -21.17
C GLY A 202 -1.49 -27.98 -20.57
N GLN A 203 -1.30 -28.23 -19.28
CA GLN A 203 -2.03 -29.27 -18.57
C GLN A 203 -3.29 -28.66 -17.95
N ASN A 204 -4.41 -29.39 -17.95
CA ASN A 204 -5.61 -29.04 -17.18
C ASN A 204 -5.30 -29.15 -15.67
N VAL A 205 -4.44 -28.27 -15.17
CA VAL A 205 -4.11 -28.18 -13.75
C VAL A 205 -5.29 -27.50 -13.08
N ARG A 206 -5.78 -28.07 -11.99
CA ARG A 206 -6.84 -27.46 -11.19
C ARG A 206 -6.35 -26.10 -10.66
N PRO A 207 -7.24 -25.09 -10.55
CA PRO A 207 -6.91 -23.84 -9.88
C PRO A 207 -6.22 -24.11 -8.54
N ASP A 208 -5.00 -23.59 -8.37
CA ASP A 208 -4.34 -23.63 -7.07
C ASP A 208 -4.73 -22.37 -6.29
N PRO A 209 -5.53 -22.49 -5.22
CA PRO A 209 -5.89 -21.34 -4.38
C PRO A 209 -4.68 -20.67 -3.71
N MET A 210 -3.49 -21.28 -3.78
CA MET A 210 -2.24 -20.77 -3.22
C MET A 210 -1.37 -19.99 -4.21
N SER A 211 -1.73 -19.92 -5.49
CA SER A 211 -0.94 -19.24 -6.52
C SER A 211 -1.41 -17.80 -6.77
N TYR A 212 -0.44 -16.90 -7.02
CA TYR A 212 -0.70 -15.54 -7.51
C TYR A 212 -1.03 -15.51 -9.01
N TYR A 213 -0.79 -16.60 -9.73
CA TYR A 213 -1.09 -16.74 -11.16
C TYR A 213 -1.82 -18.05 -11.44
N GLU A 214 -2.94 -17.96 -12.16
CA GLU A 214 -3.74 -19.11 -12.58
C GLU A 214 -3.17 -19.77 -13.84
N SER A 215 -2.79 -18.97 -14.83
CA SER A 215 -2.29 -19.44 -16.13
C SER A 215 -1.62 -18.31 -16.93
N VAL A 216 -1.12 -18.63 -18.13
CA VAL A 216 -0.61 -17.65 -19.10
C VAL A 216 -1.46 -17.71 -20.36
N ALA A 217 -2.01 -16.57 -20.77
CA ALA A 217 -2.66 -16.44 -22.05
C ALA A 217 -1.63 -15.99 -23.10
N TYR A 218 -1.44 -16.81 -24.12
CA TYR A 218 -0.62 -16.47 -25.28
C TYR A 218 -1.51 -15.82 -26.34
N THR A 219 -1.16 -14.61 -26.75
CA THR A 219 -1.80 -13.93 -27.89
C THR A 219 -0.78 -13.81 -29.02
N ASN A 220 -1.14 -13.19 -30.14
CA ASN A 220 -0.14 -12.80 -31.16
C ASN A 220 0.79 -11.67 -30.67
N GLN A 221 0.59 -11.17 -29.44
CA GLN A 221 1.44 -10.26 -28.69
C GLN A 221 2.12 -11.00 -27.52
N GLU A 222 2.87 -10.29 -26.67
CA GLU A 222 3.53 -10.84 -25.48
C GLU A 222 2.58 -11.67 -24.58
N PRO A 223 3.07 -12.72 -23.91
CA PRO A 223 2.27 -13.53 -22.99
C PRO A 223 1.71 -12.70 -21.84
N PHE A 224 0.44 -12.94 -21.48
CA PHE A 224 -0.22 -12.25 -20.36
C PHE A 224 -0.45 -13.20 -19.18
N LEU A 225 -0.08 -12.79 -17.96
CA LEU A 225 -0.28 -13.56 -16.73
C LEU A 225 -1.70 -13.39 -16.19
N ILE A 226 -2.44 -14.48 -16.02
CA ILE A 226 -3.79 -14.48 -15.44
C ILE A 226 -3.66 -14.48 -13.90
N PRO A 227 -4.19 -13.48 -13.17
CA PRO A 227 -4.14 -13.48 -11.71
C PRO A 227 -4.86 -14.67 -11.09
N GLY A 228 -4.18 -15.34 -10.16
CA GLY A 228 -4.72 -16.41 -9.32
C GLY A 228 -5.59 -15.88 -8.17
N LEU A 229 -6.35 -16.76 -7.50
CA LEU A 229 -7.25 -16.37 -6.39
C LEU A 229 -6.51 -15.66 -5.25
N LYS A 230 -5.24 -16.01 -5.00
CA LYS A 230 -4.43 -15.41 -3.94
C LYS A 230 -4.18 -13.91 -4.15
N SER A 231 -4.13 -13.45 -5.40
CA SER A 231 -4.00 -12.02 -5.73
C SER A 231 -5.17 -11.18 -5.22
N PHE A 232 -6.34 -11.81 -4.99
CA PHE A 232 -7.54 -11.15 -4.49
C PHE A 232 -7.78 -11.39 -3.00
N THR A 233 -7.26 -12.49 -2.44
CA THR A 233 -7.51 -12.90 -1.05
C THR A 233 -6.39 -12.55 -0.08
N SER A 234 -5.20 -12.17 -0.57
CA SER A 234 -4.16 -11.49 0.20
C SER A 234 -4.68 -10.18 0.80
N MET A 235 -4.01 -9.64 1.82
CA MET A 235 -4.37 -8.32 2.35
C MET A 235 -4.18 -7.22 1.31
N GLU A 236 -3.14 -7.28 0.47
CA GLU A 236 -2.99 -6.33 -0.63
C GLU A 236 -4.19 -6.39 -1.60
N GLY A 237 -4.63 -7.60 -1.98
CA GLY A 237 -5.80 -7.80 -2.81
C GLY A 237 -7.09 -7.25 -2.18
N LYS A 238 -7.32 -7.57 -0.90
CA LYS A 238 -8.49 -7.09 -0.14
C LYS A 238 -8.51 -5.58 0.01
N LEU A 239 -7.37 -4.96 0.26
CA LEU A 239 -7.27 -3.51 0.38
C LEU A 239 -7.43 -2.85 -0.99
N HIS A 240 -6.56 -3.16 -1.95
CA HIS A 240 -6.49 -2.38 -3.18
C HIS A 240 -7.49 -2.83 -4.25
N ILE A 241 -7.61 -4.13 -4.51
CA ILE A 241 -8.45 -4.63 -5.62
C ILE A 241 -9.92 -4.64 -5.21
N LEU A 242 -10.20 -5.00 -3.96
CA LEU A 242 -11.55 -5.11 -3.40
C LEU A 242 -11.97 -3.87 -2.58
N ASP A 243 -11.15 -2.80 -2.60
CA ASP A 243 -11.42 -1.52 -1.94
C ASP A 243 -11.74 -1.64 -0.42
N GLY A 244 -11.18 -2.66 0.25
CA GLY A 244 -11.43 -2.94 1.66
C GLY A 244 -12.84 -3.48 1.97
N ASN A 245 -13.61 -3.89 0.95
CA ASN A 245 -14.94 -4.45 1.16
C ASN A 245 -14.90 -5.65 2.13
N SER A 246 -15.87 -5.69 3.05
CA SER A 246 -16.01 -6.68 4.12
C SER A 246 -14.93 -6.67 5.22
N LEU A 247 -13.88 -5.85 5.14
CA LEU A 247 -12.92 -5.71 6.24
C LEU A 247 -13.59 -5.06 7.46
N LYS A 248 -13.18 -5.47 8.65
CA LYS A 248 -13.78 -5.07 9.95
C LYS A 248 -13.04 -3.92 10.61
N GLN A 249 -11.75 -3.79 10.33
CA GLN A 249 -10.79 -2.92 11.01
C GLN A 249 -9.98 -2.05 10.05
N TYR A 250 -10.22 -2.14 8.75
CA TYR A 250 -9.58 -1.29 7.75
C TYR A 250 -10.64 -0.54 6.95
N ARG A 251 -10.48 0.78 6.85
CA ARG A 251 -11.36 1.65 6.05
C ARG A 251 -10.55 2.46 5.04
N LEU A 252 -11.03 2.58 3.81
CA LEU A 252 -10.49 3.52 2.83
C LEU A 252 -10.81 4.94 3.29
N VAL A 253 -9.78 5.78 3.46
CA VAL A 253 -9.95 7.17 3.89
C VAL A 253 -9.66 8.18 2.80
N HIS A 254 -8.92 7.78 1.76
CA HIS A 254 -8.54 8.60 0.61
C HIS A 254 -8.02 7.75 -0.56
N GLU A 255 -8.31 8.16 -1.80
CA GLU A 255 -7.68 7.63 -3.01
C GLU A 255 -7.27 8.75 -3.98
N THR A 256 -6.18 8.56 -4.71
CA THR A 256 -5.71 9.53 -5.71
C THR A 256 -6.60 9.50 -6.97
N PRO A 257 -6.45 10.44 -7.92
CA PRO A 257 -7.05 10.29 -9.24
C PRO A 257 -6.69 8.97 -9.95
N ILE A 258 -7.60 8.54 -10.82
CA ILE A 258 -7.43 7.38 -11.70
C ILE A 258 -6.35 7.68 -12.73
N ASN A 259 -5.42 6.73 -12.94
CA ASN A 259 -4.50 6.77 -14.07
C ASN A 259 -4.16 5.35 -14.56
N PRO A 260 -4.81 4.88 -15.64
CA PRO A 260 -4.60 3.54 -16.19
C PRO A 260 -3.28 3.41 -16.96
N ASN A 261 -2.52 4.49 -17.15
CA ASN A 261 -1.22 4.43 -17.82
C ASN A 261 -0.07 4.12 -16.87
N THR A 262 -0.36 4.04 -15.57
CA THR A 262 0.62 3.62 -14.56
C THR A 262 0.88 2.12 -14.63
N GLU A 263 2.06 1.73 -14.16
CA GLU A 263 2.33 0.31 -13.96
C GLU A 263 1.34 -0.29 -12.96
N GLY A 264 0.74 -1.41 -13.35
CA GLY A 264 -0.34 -2.07 -12.62
C GLY A 264 -1.72 -1.45 -12.87
N GLY A 265 -1.83 -0.12 -13.01
CA GLY A 265 -3.10 0.55 -13.34
C GLY A 265 -3.67 0.08 -14.68
N ASN A 266 -2.78 -0.17 -15.65
CA ASN A 266 -3.15 -0.75 -16.95
C ASN A 266 -3.68 -2.20 -16.88
N ARG A 267 -3.57 -2.87 -15.73
CA ARG A 267 -4.02 -4.26 -15.50
C ARG A 267 -5.24 -4.37 -14.59
N GLU A 268 -5.72 -3.26 -14.01
CA GLU A 268 -6.76 -3.27 -13.00
C GLU A 268 -8.08 -3.86 -13.53
N MET A 269 -8.64 -3.28 -14.60
CA MET A 269 -9.91 -3.75 -15.17
C MET A 269 -9.81 -5.22 -15.62
N PHE A 270 -8.69 -5.62 -16.19
CA PHE A 270 -8.45 -7.01 -16.55
C PHE A 270 -8.51 -7.93 -15.33
N SER A 271 -7.80 -7.57 -14.26
CA SER A 271 -7.74 -8.36 -13.02
C SER A 271 -9.12 -8.46 -12.35
N LYS A 272 -9.89 -7.36 -12.31
CA LYS A 272 -11.27 -7.38 -11.79
C LYS A 272 -12.21 -8.24 -12.64
N ASN A 273 -12.05 -8.21 -13.97
CA ASN A 273 -12.82 -9.07 -14.86
C ASN A 273 -12.49 -10.57 -14.64
N VAL A 274 -11.21 -10.91 -14.46
CA VAL A 274 -10.78 -12.26 -14.08
C VAL A 274 -11.42 -12.70 -12.76
N TYR A 275 -11.43 -11.83 -11.75
CA TYR A 275 -12.06 -12.14 -10.47
C TYR A 275 -13.55 -12.46 -10.60
N ASN A 276 -14.29 -11.66 -11.38
CA ASN A 276 -15.72 -11.89 -11.61
C ASN A 276 -15.98 -13.19 -12.37
N ILE A 277 -15.19 -13.48 -13.42
CA ILE A 277 -15.43 -14.63 -14.29
C ILE A 277 -14.94 -15.94 -13.67
N LEU A 278 -13.71 -15.98 -13.14
CA LEU A 278 -13.08 -17.22 -12.68
C LEU A 278 -13.40 -17.55 -11.22
N TYR A 279 -13.60 -16.53 -10.38
CA TYR A 279 -13.75 -16.70 -8.94
C TYR A 279 -15.13 -16.28 -8.41
N GLY A 280 -16.09 -16.03 -9.30
CA GLY A 280 -17.47 -15.71 -8.94
C GLY A 280 -17.62 -14.36 -8.22
N GLY A 281 -16.62 -13.48 -8.39
CA GLY A 281 -16.67 -12.10 -7.90
C GLY A 281 -17.85 -11.31 -8.47
N ASN A 282 -18.20 -10.23 -7.77
CA ASN A 282 -19.20 -9.28 -8.25
C ASN A 282 -18.79 -7.86 -7.89
N ILE A 283 -17.69 -7.41 -8.49
CA ILE A 283 -17.16 -6.05 -8.33
C ILE A 283 -17.25 -5.27 -9.65
N PRO A 284 -17.40 -3.94 -9.61
CA PRO A 284 -17.34 -3.11 -10.81
C PRO A 284 -16.02 -3.29 -11.57
N VAL A 285 -16.11 -3.51 -12.90
CA VAL A 285 -14.93 -3.58 -13.78
C VAL A 285 -14.61 -2.17 -14.28
N GLU A 286 -13.91 -1.43 -13.44
CA GLU A 286 -13.51 -0.04 -13.68
C GLU A 286 -12.16 0.25 -13.00
N ASN A 287 -11.47 1.30 -13.45
CA ASN A 287 -10.23 1.75 -12.80
C ASN A 287 -10.54 2.52 -11.50
N SER A 288 -9.56 2.52 -10.59
CA SER A 288 -9.61 3.22 -9.31
C SER A 288 -8.39 4.12 -9.11
N GLY A 289 -8.33 4.79 -7.97
CA GLY A 289 -7.18 5.61 -7.61
C GLY A 289 -5.89 4.79 -7.53
N VAL A 290 -4.83 5.33 -8.13
CA VAL A 290 -3.52 4.67 -8.21
C VAL A 290 -2.93 4.41 -6.83
N VAL A 291 -3.06 5.35 -5.90
CA VAL A 291 -2.64 5.18 -4.50
C VAL A 291 -3.87 5.28 -3.61
N LYS A 292 -3.98 4.37 -2.63
CA LYS A 292 -5.07 4.29 -1.67
C LYS A 292 -4.51 4.29 -0.26
N ILE A 293 -5.13 5.08 0.60
CA ILE A 293 -4.78 5.16 2.03
C ILE A 293 -5.92 4.55 2.82
N PHE A 294 -5.59 3.55 3.62
CA PHE A 294 -6.49 2.92 4.56
C PHE A 294 -6.09 3.30 5.98
N GLU A 295 -7.07 3.38 6.87
CA GLU A 295 -6.85 3.52 8.31
C GLU A 295 -7.24 2.22 9.01
N TYR A 296 -6.34 1.73 9.88
CA TYR A 296 -6.64 0.72 10.88
C TYR A 296 -7.43 1.36 12.03
N VAL A 297 -8.57 0.76 12.36
CA VAL A 297 -9.45 1.15 13.48
C VAL A 297 -9.86 -0.08 14.27
N LYS A 298 -10.24 0.10 15.53
CA LYS A 298 -10.79 -1.01 16.33
C LYS A 298 -12.07 -1.57 15.72
N GLY A 299 -12.88 -0.67 15.15
CA GLY A 299 -14.17 -0.96 14.52
C GLY A 299 -15.31 -0.97 15.54
N ALA A 300 -16.43 -0.35 15.20
CA ALA A 300 -17.61 -0.33 16.06
C ALA A 300 -18.38 -1.65 15.94
N LYS A 301 -18.94 -2.13 17.05
CA LYS A 301 -19.82 -3.29 17.07
C LYS A 301 -21.26 -2.86 16.81
N ILE A 302 -21.93 -3.50 15.86
CA ILE A 302 -23.39 -3.42 15.70
C ILE A 302 -23.97 -4.75 16.14
N THR A 303 -24.77 -4.72 17.19
CA THR A 303 -25.34 -5.93 17.82
C THR A 303 -26.85 -5.82 17.92
N GLY A 304 -27.55 -6.95 17.98
CA GLY A 304 -28.99 -6.93 18.23
C GLY A 304 -29.62 -8.30 18.07
N ARG A 305 -30.94 -8.34 18.21
CA ARG A 305 -31.76 -9.54 18.02
C ARG A 305 -32.22 -9.69 16.58
N ALA A 306 -32.20 -10.91 16.08
CA ALA A 306 -32.78 -11.32 14.80
C ALA A 306 -33.28 -12.76 14.92
N PRO A 307 -34.21 -13.24 14.06
CA PRO A 307 -34.72 -14.59 14.20
C PRO A 307 -33.58 -15.62 14.13
N PRO A 308 -33.58 -16.65 14.99
CA PRO A 308 -32.55 -17.69 14.95
C PRO A 308 -32.46 -18.36 13.58
N ASN A 309 -31.25 -18.75 13.20
CA ASN A 309 -30.90 -19.39 11.93
C ASN A 309 -31.22 -18.55 10.69
N THR A 310 -31.28 -17.22 10.82
CA THR A 310 -31.39 -16.31 9.68
C THR A 310 -30.04 -15.67 9.34
N MET A 311 -29.80 -15.46 8.05
CA MET A 311 -28.69 -14.65 7.59
C MET A 311 -29.03 -13.18 7.81
N VAL A 312 -28.14 -12.46 8.49
CA VAL A 312 -28.18 -11.02 8.63
C VAL A 312 -27.14 -10.42 7.69
N THR A 313 -27.55 -9.46 6.88
CA THR A 313 -26.69 -8.77 5.92
C THR A 313 -26.63 -7.30 6.29
N LEU A 314 -25.41 -6.77 6.41
CA LEU A 314 -25.13 -5.36 6.61
C LEU A 314 -24.54 -4.80 5.31
N THR A 315 -25.04 -3.65 4.86
CA THR A 315 -24.53 -2.95 3.67
C THR A 315 -24.34 -1.45 3.90
N ASN A 316 -23.42 -0.87 3.14
CA ASN A 316 -23.28 0.57 2.95
C ASN A 316 -22.68 0.85 1.56
N THR A 317 -22.87 2.06 1.06
CA THR A 317 -22.18 2.58 -0.12
C THR A 317 -21.18 3.64 0.34
N ILE A 318 -19.90 3.39 0.12
CA ILE A 318 -18.83 4.33 0.43
C ILE A 318 -18.64 5.24 -0.79
N LYS A 319 -18.71 6.56 -0.60
CA LYS A 319 -18.37 7.55 -1.61
C LYS A 319 -16.92 7.99 -1.40
N THR A 320 -16.13 7.90 -2.45
CA THR A 320 -14.72 8.29 -2.41
C THR A 320 -14.55 9.74 -2.82
N ASN A 321 -13.40 10.32 -2.48
CA ASN A 321 -13.07 11.71 -2.78
C ASN A 321 -12.98 12.02 -4.29
N ILE A 322 -12.80 11.01 -5.13
CA ILE A 322 -12.79 11.14 -6.59
C ILE A 322 -14.15 10.85 -7.25
N GLY A 323 -15.21 10.69 -6.44
CA GLY A 323 -16.59 10.47 -6.93
C GLY A 323 -16.93 9.03 -7.30
N ARG A 324 -16.06 8.07 -7.00
CA ARG A 324 -16.34 6.63 -7.12
C ARG A 324 -17.28 6.16 -6.00
N THR A 325 -17.96 5.06 -6.24
CA THR A 325 -18.77 4.37 -5.24
C THR A 325 -18.27 2.96 -5.00
N VAL A 326 -17.93 2.65 -3.76
CA VAL A 326 -17.50 1.32 -3.33
C VAL A 326 -18.61 0.68 -2.52
N ARG A 327 -18.96 -0.57 -2.84
CA ARG A 327 -19.90 -1.35 -2.02
C ARG A 327 -19.17 -1.88 -0.79
N TYR A 328 -19.75 -1.67 0.38
CA TYR A 328 -19.34 -2.31 1.62
C TYR A 328 -20.44 -3.27 2.09
N SER A 329 -20.09 -4.52 2.39
CA SER A 329 -21.05 -5.52 2.84
C SER A 329 -20.42 -6.51 3.83
N GLN A 330 -21.16 -6.91 4.85
CA GLN A 330 -20.84 -8.07 5.69
C GLN A 330 -22.07 -8.97 5.85
N ASN A 331 -21.84 -10.26 6.08
CA ASN A 331 -22.87 -11.23 6.39
C ASN A 331 -22.50 -11.99 7.67
N THR A 332 -23.51 -12.29 8.49
CA THR A 332 -23.38 -13.17 9.66
C THR A 332 -24.67 -13.98 9.84
N SER A 333 -24.60 -15.10 10.56
CA SER A 333 -25.78 -15.88 10.95
C SER A 333 -26.25 -15.45 12.34
N SER A 334 -27.55 -15.31 12.53
CA SER A 334 -28.16 -15.07 13.85
C SER A 334 -28.46 -16.38 14.56
N ASP A 335 -28.13 -16.48 15.86
CA ASP A 335 -28.56 -17.57 16.76
C ASP A 335 -29.71 -17.13 17.69
N GLY A 336 -30.34 -15.99 17.38
CA GLY A 336 -31.18 -15.21 18.28
C GLY A 336 -30.57 -13.83 18.54
N THR A 337 -29.25 -13.72 18.36
CA THR A 337 -28.51 -12.46 18.31
C THR A 337 -27.57 -12.44 17.11
N TYR A 338 -27.15 -11.24 16.70
CA TYR A 338 -26.13 -11.05 15.67
C TYR A 338 -25.12 -9.98 16.10
N GLU A 339 -23.91 -10.05 15.54
CA GLU A 339 -22.85 -9.05 15.72
C GLU A 339 -22.14 -8.79 14.39
N PHE A 340 -21.91 -7.52 14.09
CA PHE A 340 -20.95 -7.05 13.08
C PHE A 340 -19.88 -6.19 13.74
N THR A 341 -18.70 -6.12 13.13
CA THR A 341 -17.67 -5.11 13.44
C THR A 341 -17.43 -4.30 12.18
N VAL A 342 -17.64 -2.98 12.25
CA VAL A 342 -17.58 -2.10 11.08
C VAL A 342 -16.53 -0.99 11.26
N PRO A 343 -15.73 -0.69 10.23
CA PRO A 343 -14.66 0.29 10.34
C PRO A 343 -15.05 1.70 9.91
N TYR A 344 -16.19 1.90 9.23
CA TYR A 344 -16.62 3.25 8.84
C TYR A 344 -17.59 3.85 9.84
N SER A 345 -17.39 5.12 10.18
CA SER A 345 -18.40 5.94 10.84
C SER A 345 -19.36 6.51 9.79
N THR A 346 -20.62 6.78 10.16
CA THR A 346 -21.61 7.35 9.25
C THR A 346 -21.70 8.88 9.35
N GLY A 347 -21.03 9.48 10.32
CA GLY A 347 -20.92 10.93 10.51
C GLY A 347 -19.65 11.54 9.91
N GLU A 348 -19.47 12.84 10.17
CA GLU A 348 -18.28 13.61 9.77
C GLU A 348 -17.04 13.27 10.61
N PRO A 349 -15.83 13.53 10.08
CA PRO A 349 -14.60 13.48 10.88
C PRO A 349 -14.67 14.33 12.15
N ILE A 350 -13.99 13.86 13.20
CA ILE A 350 -13.88 14.60 14.48
C ILE A 350 -12.49 15.24 14.63
N ALA A 351 -12.44 16.36 15.35
CA ALA A 351 -11.20 17.11 15.55
C ALA A 351 -10.11 16.28 16.22
N GLY A 352 -8.86 16.42 15.75
CA GLY A 352 -7.70 15.69 16.27
C GLY A 352 -7.59 14.24 15.81
N GLN A 353 -8.51 13.77 14.96
CA GLN A 353 -8.46 12.45 14.31
C GLN A 353 -8.29 12.60 12.79
N THR A 354 -8.40 11.50 12.06
CA THR A 354 -8.32 11.50 10.58
C THR A 354 -9.44 12.37 9.99
N ILE A 355 -9.07 13.32 9.14
CA ILE A 355 -10.01 14.13 8.35
C ILE A 355 -10.22 13.42 7.02
N PHE A 356 -10.93 12.29 7.06
CA PHE A 356 -11.19 11.45 5.90
C PHE A 356 -12.10 12.14 4.87
N ASP A 357 -11.82 11.94 3.59
CA ASP A 357 -12.61 12.46 2.46
C ASP A 357 -13.31 11.35 1.65
N THR A 358 -13.06 10.09 2.03
CA THR A 358 -13.80 8.91 1.62
C THR A 358 -14.63 8.38 2.78
N LYS A 359 -15.96 8.34 2.62
CA LYS A 359 -16.90 8.02 3.72
C LYS A 359 -18.21 7.41 3.23
N PRO A 360 -18.99 6.75 4.12
CA PRO A 360 -20.35 6.32 3.82
C PRO A 360 -21.23 7.42 3.23
N ALA A 361 -22.09 7.04 2.28
CA ALA A 361 -23.11 7.93 1.72
C ALA A 361 -24.27 8.20 2.69
N GLY A 362 -24.37 7.42 3.76
CA GLY A 362 -25.44 7.46 4.75
C GLY A 362 -25.30 6.33 5.79
N PRO A 363 -26.38 6.04 6.54
CA PRO A 363 -26.37 4.98 7.56
C PRO A 363 -26.13 3.60 6.94
N TYR A 364 -25.65 2.67 7.77
CA TYR A 364 -25.65 1.26 7.39
C TYR A 364 -27.08 0.75 7.27
N THR A 365 -27.33 -0.15 6.32
CA THR A 365 -28.58 -0.90 6.23
C THR A 365 -28.36 -2.31 6.75
N VAL A 366 -29.10 -2.73 7.77
CA VAL A 366 -29.05 -4.10 8.31
C VAL A 366 -30.35 -4.82 8.00
N THR A 367 -30.23 -5.99 7.36
CA THR A 367 -31.36 -6.76 6.86
C THR A 367 -31.34 -8.19 7.40
N ALA A 368 -32.47 -8.66 7.92
CA ALA A 368 -32.71 -10.05 8.29
C ALA A 368 -34.09 -10.49 7.74
N GLY A 369 -34.10 -11.42 6.80
CA GLY A 369 -35.32 -11.81 6.08
C GLY A 369 -35.95 -10.60 5.37
N ASN A 370 -37.18 -10.25 5.74
CA ASN A 370 -37.94 -9.13 5.14
C ASN A 370 -37.79 -7.82 5.92
N ILE A 371 -37.05 -7.80 7.03
CA ILE A 371 -36.88 -6.63 7.89
C ILE A 371 -35.55 -5.98 7.54
N SER A 372 -35.59 -4.68 7.25
CA SER A 372 -34.41 -3.87 6.97
C SER A 372 -34.50 -2.58 7.78
N LYS A 373 -33.45 -2.23 8.52
CA LYS A 373 -33.39 -1.01 9.34
C LYS A 373 -32.07 -0.26 9.13
N PRO A 374 -32.09 1.09 9.12
CA PRO A 374 -30.87 1.88 9.11
C PRO A 374 -30.23 1.94 10.51
N VAL A 375 -28.92 2.08 10.57
CA VAL A 375 -28.16 2.37 11.80
C VAL A 375 -26.99 3.30 11.54
N ASP A 376 -26.89 4.34 12.36
CA ASP A 376 -25.77 5.26 12.38
C ASP A 376 -24.69 4.80 13.36
N VAL A 377 -23.43 5.07 13.01
CA VAL A 377 -22.25 4.70 13.80
C VAL A 377 -21.40 5.94 13.98
N ARG A 378 -21.11 6.30 15.24
CA ARG A 378 -20.28 7.46 15.56
C ARG A 378 -18.81 7.13 15.37
N GLU A 379 -18.02 8.14 15.00
CA GLU A 379 -16.57 7.99 14.85
C GLU A 379 -15.88 7.56 16.15
N GLU A 380 -16.35 8.05 17.30
CA GLU A 380 -15.84 7.63 18.60
C GLU A 380 -16.07 6.13 18.88
N ASP A 381 -17.19 5.57 18.41
CA ASP A 381 -17.47 4.15 18.57
C ASP A 381 -16.52 3.31 17.68
N VAL A 382 -16.21 3.79 16.47
CA VAL A 382 -15.26 3.13 15.56
C VAL A 382 -13.84 3.12 16.13
N LEU A 383 -13.38 4.26 16.64
CA LEU A 383 -12.02 4.40 17.17
C LEU A 383 -11.82 3.61 18.47
N ASN A 384 -12.86 3.54 19.32
CA ASN A 384 -12.76 2.93 20.65
C ASN A 384 -13.26 1.48 20.72
N GLY A 385 -13.92 0.97 19.68
CA GLY A 385 -14.58 -0.35 19.74
C GLY A 385 -15.92 -0.31 20.47
N GLY A 386 -16.63 0.81 20.37
CA GLY A 386 -17.95 1.02 20.97
C GLY A 386 -19.01 0.10 20.37
N THR A 387 -20.16 0.02 21.04
CA THR A 387 -21.28 -0.85 20.62
C THR A 387 -22.53 -0.03 20.36
N VAL A 388 -23.20 -0.33 19.25
CA VAL A 388 -24.50 0.19 18.86
C VAL A 388 -25.49 -0.98 18.80
N THR A 389 -26.68 -0.80 19.36
CA THR A 389 -27.73 -1.84 19.38
C THR A 389 -28.80 -1.57 18.32
N LEU A 390 -29.18 -2.61 17.57
CA LEU A 390 -30.24 -2.56 16.56
C LEU A 390 -31.01 -3.89 16.54
N ASP A 391 -32.20 -3.93 17.14
CA ASP A 391 -33.06 -5.11 17.08
C ASP A 391 -33.87 -5.15 15.78
N LEU A 392 -33.96 -6.34 15.18
CA LEU A 392 -34.71 -6.62 13.95
C LEU A 392 -35.99 -7.43 14.21
N ILE A 393 -36.35 -7.70 15.46
CA ILE A 393 -37.58 -8.41 15.87
C ILE A 393 -38.20 -7.83 17.13
#